data_AF-F5H4I5-F1
#
_entry.id   AF-F5H4I5-F1
#
_cell.length_a   1.000
_cell.length_b   1.000
_cell.length_c   1.000
_cell.angle_alpha   90.00
_cell.angle_beta   90.00
_cell.angle_gamma   90.00
#
_symmetry.space_group_name_H-M   'P 1'
#
loop_
_entity.id
_entity.type
_entity.pdbx_description
1 polymer ?
#
loop_
_entity_poly.entity_id
_entity_poly.type
_entity_poly.pdbx_seq_one_letter_code
_entity_poly.pdbx_strand_id
1 'polypeptide(L)'
;MGMVVLLMGLVFASVYIYRYFFLAQLARDNFFRCGVLYEDSLSSQVRTQMELEEDVKIYLDENYERINVPVPQFGGGDPADIIHDFQRGLTAYHDISLDKCYVIELNTTIVLPPRNFWELLM
;
A
#
# COMPACT_ATOMS: atom_id res chain seq x y z
N MET A 1 3.44 47.14 -14.79
CA MET A 1 2.29 46.30 -15.20
C MET A 1 2.73 45.00 -15.89
N GLY A 2 3.50 45.03 -16.98
CA GLY A 2 3.91 43.80 -17.69
C GLY A 2 4.68 42.76 -16.85
N MET A 3 5.63 43.20 -16.01
CA MET A 3 6.37 42.33 -15.09
C MET A 3 5.45 41.59 -14.10
N VAL A 4 4.41 42.27 -13.58
CA VAL A 4 3.48 41.68 -12.62
C VAL A 4 2.62 40.60 -13.30
N VAL A 5 2.19 40.84 -14.55
CA VAL A 5 1.41 39.85 -15.33
C VAL A 5 2.26 38.62 -15.66
N LEU A 6 3.53 38.80 -16.00
CA LEU A 6 4.45 37.68 -16.26
C LEU A 6 4.70 36.83 -15.00
N LEU A 7 4.91 37.47 -13.86
CA LEU A 7 5.10 36.77 -12.59
C LEU A 7 3.84 35.98 -12.17
N MET A 8 2.66 36.58 -12.32
CA MET A 8 1.40 35.88 -12.06
C MET A 8 1.22 34.69 -13.02
N GLY A 9 1.51 34.86 -14.30
CA GLY A 9 1.48 33.77 -15.28
C GLY A 9 2.42 32.62 -14.93
N LEU A 10 3.65 32.93 -14.48
CA LEU A 10 4.61 31.93 -14.01
C LEU A 10 4.12 31.18 -12.77
N VAL A 11 3.49 31.88 -11.81
CA VAL A 11 2.92 31.26 -10.60
C VAL A 11 1.75 30.35 -10.96
N PHE A 12 0.83 30.78 -11.84
CA PHE A 12 -0.28 29.93 -12.25
C PHE A 12 0.20 28.71 -13.05
N ALA A 13 1.16 28.89 -13.96
CA ALA A 13 1.75 27.79 -14.71
C ALA A 13 2.49 26.80 -13.79
N SER A 14 3.25 27.30 -12.81
CA SER A 14 3.95 26.44 -11.86
C SER A 14 2.98 25.68 -10.95
N VAL A 15 1.92 26.31 -10.46
CA VAL A 15 0.87 25.65 -9.66
C VAL A 15 0.14 24.60 -10.50
N TYR A 16 -0.20 24.92 -11.75
CA TYR A 16 -0.87 23.97 -12.65
C TYR A 16 0.00 22.76 -12.95
N ILE A 17 1.26 22.97 -13.31
CA ILE A 17 2.22 21.88 -13.57
C ILE A 17 2.46 21.08 -12.29
N TYR A 18 2.64 21.73 -11.13
CA TYR A 18 2.82 21.05 -9.85
C TYR A 18 1.61 20.18 -9.49
N ARG A 19 0.39 20.69 -9.63
CA ARG A 19 -0.81 19.87 -9.38
C ARG A 19 -0.96 18.74 -10.38
N TYR A 20 -0.73 19.00 -11.67
CA TYR A 20 -0.93 18.00 -12.70
C TYR A 20 0.13 16.89 -12.66
N PHE A 21 1.41 17.23 -12.50
CA PHE A 21 2.49 16.24 -12.46
C PHE A 21 2.72 15.70 -11.05
N PHE A 22 2.87 16.55 -10.05
CA PHE A 22 3.31 16.11 -8.72
C PHE A 22 2.20 15.37 -7.97
N LEU A 23 0.96 15.89 -7.96
CA LEU A 23 -0.15 15.19 -7.29
C LEU A 23 -0.60 13.95 -8.06
N ALA A 24 -0.60 13.98 -9.39
CA ALA A 24 -0.96 12.79 -10.18
C ALA A 24 0.12 11.72 -10.09
N GLN A 25 1.40 12.09 -10.01
CA GLN A 25 2.50 11.14 -9.81
C GLN A 25 2.45 10.54 -8.39
N LEU A 26 2.20 11.35 -7.36
CA LEU A 26 2.00 10.85 -5.99
C LEU A 26 0.84 9.87 -5.87
N ALA A 27 -0.28 10.14 -6.57
CA ALA A 27 -1.41 9.22 -6.62
C ALA A 27 -1.11 7.93 -7.41
N ARG A 28 -0.02 7.90 -8.20
CA ARG A 28 0.38 6.75 -9.02
C ARG A 28 1.45 5.89 -8.34
N ASP A 29 2.32 6.52 -7.55
CA ASP A 29 3.37 5.86 -6.76
C ASP A 29 2.88 5.55 -5.33
N ASN A 30 1.66 4.98 -5.19
CA ASN A 30 1.10 4.52 -3.92
C ASN A 30 1.71 3.18 -3.45
N PHE A 31 3.04 3.12 -3.43
CA PHE A 31 3.79 1.98 -2.95
C PHE A 31 4.27 2.26 -1.53
N PHE A 32 3.82 1.43 -0.59
CA PHE A 32 4.18 1.52 0.82
C PHE A 32 4.86 0.24 1.25
N ARG A 33 5.79 0.37 2.17
CA ARG A 33 6.53 -0.75 2.75
C ARG A 33 6.20 -0.80 4.23
N CYS A 34 5.63 -1.89 4.70
CA CYS A 34 5.31 -2.12 6.10
C CYS A 34 6.25 -3.18 6.66
N GLY A 35 6.69 -3.04 7.91
CA GLY A 35 7.61 -3.98 8.55
C GLY A 35 7.08 -4.40 9.92
N VAL A 36 7.12 -5.70 10.21
CA VAL A 36 6.79 -6.26 11.53
C VAL A 36 8.01 -7.00 12.07
N LEU A 37 8.41 -6.65 13.29
CA LEU A 37 9.49 -7.31 14.02
C LEU A 37 8.95 -8.50 14.79
N TYR A 38 9.43 -9.69 14.47
CA TYR A 38 9.13 -10.91 15.21
C TYR A 38 10.29 -11.25 16.16
N GLU A 39 9.93 -11.56 17.41
CA GLU A 39 10.88 -12.05 18.41
C GLU A 39 10.65 -13.55 18.61
N ASP A 40 11.58 -14.38 18.12
CA ASP A 40 11.47 -15.83 18.25
C ASP A 40 11.81 -16.26 19.68
N SER A 41 10.81 -16.75 20.41
CA SER A 41 10.97 -17.26 21.78
C SER A 41 11.54 -18.68 21.84
N LEU A 42 11.61 -19.40 20.71
CA LEU A 42 12.00 -20.82 20.66
C LEU A 42 13.49 -21.06 20.37
N SER A 43 14.24 -20.07 19.85
CA SER A 43 15.67 -20.20 19.61
C SER A 43 16.49 -19.86 20.86
N SER A 44 16.62 -20.83 21.77
CA SER A 44 17.28 -20.70 23.08
C SER A 44 18.79 -20.41 23.08
N GLN A 45 19.38 -19.86 22.01
CA GLN A 45 20.82 -19.57 22.00
C GLN A 45 21.26 -18.35 21.19
N VAL A 46 20.40 -17.75 20.36
CA VAL A 46 20.68 -16.45 19.71
C VAL A 46 19.37 -15.69 19.62
N ARG A 47 19.27 -14.52 20.26
CA ARG A 47 18.16 -13.57 20.07
C ARG A 47 18.31 -12.93 18.68
N THR A 48 17.99 -13.67 17.63
CA THR A 48 17.94 -13.12 16.29
C THR A 48 16.58 -12.47 16.12
N GLN A 49 16.50 -11.15 16.25
CA GLN A 49 15.32 -10.41 15.80
C GLN A 49 15.21 -10.56 14.28
N MET A 50 13.99 -10.84 13.82
CA MET A 50 13.70 -11.14 12.42
C MET A 50 12.67 -10.13 11.92
N GLU A 51 12.97 -9.50 10.79
CA GLU A 51 12.08 -8.52 10.17
C GLU A 51 11.32 -9.16 9.01
N LEU A 52 9.98 -9.13 9.09
CA LEU A 52 9.11 -9.40 7.95
C LEU A 52 8.72 -8.08 7.33
N GLU A 53 8.93 -7.95 6.03
CA GLU A 53 8.66 -6.73 5.27
C GLU A 53 7.61 -7.02 4.20
N GLU A 54 6.50 -6.28 4.25
CA GLU A 54 5.33 -6.45 3.38
C GLU A 54 5.22 -5.26 2.44
N ASP A 55 5.04 -5.54 1.15
CA ASP A 55 4.88 -4.53 0.12
C ASP A 55 3.39 -4.29 -0.13
N VAL A 56 2.92 -3.06 0.15
CA VAL A 56 1.53 -2.65 0.00
C VAL A 56 1.39 -1.70 -1.18
N LYS A 57 0.59 -2.11 -2.17
CA LYS A 57 0.26 -1.32 -3.36
C LYS A 57 -1.21 -0.92 -3.31
N ILE A 58 -1.46 0.39 -3.37
CA ILE A 58 -2.80 0.95 -3.32
C ILE A 58 -3.20 1.51 -4.69
N TYR A 59 -4.36 1.07 -5.20
CA TYR A 59 -4.89 1.49 -6.48
C TYR A 59 -6.16 2.31 -6.24
N LEU A 60 -6.02 3.64 -6.13
CA LEU A 60 -7.10 4.55 -5.74
C LEU A 60 -8.20 4.67 -6.80
N ASP A 61 -7.85 4.58 -8.08
CA ASP A 61 -8.79 4.69 -9.20
C ASP A 61 -9.65 3.44 -9.32
N GLU A 62 -9.04 2.27 -9.16
CA GLU A 62 -9.69 0.97 -9.21
C GLU A 62 -10.26 0.50 -7.86
N ASN A 63 -10.00 1.26 -6.78
CA ASN A 63 -10.49 1.03 -5.42
C ASN A 63 -10.16 -0.37 -4.88
N TYR A 64 -8.91 -0.80 -5.07
CA TYR A 64 -8.38 -2.03 -4.47
C TYR A 64 -6.97 -1.82 -3.92
N GLU A 65 -6.54 -2.71 -3.04
CA GLU A 65 -5.16 -2.78 -2.59
C GLU A 65 -4.61 -4.19 -2.73
N ARG A 66 -3.29 -4.30 -2.87
CA ARG A 66 -2.56 -5.56 -2.92
C ARG A 66 -1.41 -5.54 -1.93
N ILE A 67 -1.34 -6.58 -1.10
CA ILE A 67 -0.29 -6.80 -0.12
C ILE A 67 0.48 -8.05 -0.55
N ASN A 68 1.79 -7.91 -0.71
CA ASN A 68 2.68 -9.03 -0.97
C ASN A 68 3.38 -9.41 0.33
N VAL A 69 3.11 -10.64 0.79
CA VAL A 69 3.76 -11.24 1.95
C VAL A 69 4.86 -12.16 1.44
N PRO A 70 6.14 -11.78 1.56
CA PRO A 70 7.24 -12.59 1.07
C PRO A 70 7.39 -13.87 1.89
N VAL A 71 8.09 -14.86 1.33
CA VAL A 71 8.44 -16.10 2.03
C VAL A 71 9.23 -15.73 3.30
N PRO A 72 8.71 -15.98 4.51
CA PRO A 72 9.46 -15.68 5.72
C PRO A 72 10.68 -16.63 5.80
N GLN A 73 11.84 -16.09 6.15
CA GLN A 73 13.06 -16.91 6.33
C GLN A 73 12.98 -17.80 7.59
N PHE A 74 11.90 -17.68 8.37
CA PHE A 74 11.75 -18.26 9.70
C PHE A 74 10.28 -18.61 9.95
N GLY A 75 10.01 -19.86 10.34
CA GLY A 75 8.66 -20.33 10.68
C GLY A 75 7.72 -20.53 9.48
N GLY A 76 6.83 -21.53 9.59
CA GLY A 76 5.93 -21.98 8.52
C GLY A 76 4.77 -21.04 8.17
N GLY A 77 5.04 -19.75 7.97
CA GLY A 77 4.09 -18.84 7.33
C GLY A 77 4.06 -19.06 5.82
N ASP A 78 2.88 -19.13 5.24
CA ASP A 78 2.71 -19.35 3.81
C ASP A 78 2.86 -18.01 3.05
N PRO A 79 3.75 -17.95 2.03
CA PRO A 79 3.85 -16.77 1.17
C PRO A 79 2.53 -16.53 0.45
N ALA A 80 2.10 -15.28 0.42
CA ALA A 80 0.78 -14.95 -0.11
C ALA A 80 0.72 -13.58 -0.78
N ASP A 81 -0.18 -13.50 -1.76
CA ASP A 81 -0.69 -12.23 -2.27
C ASP A 81 -2.11 -12.03 -1.74
N ILE A 82 -2.32 -10.94 -1.00
CA ILE A 82 -3.62 -10.55 -0.46
C ILE A 82 -4.14 -9.37 -1.26
N ILE A 83 -5.37 -9.45 -1.75
CA ILE A 83 -6.02 -8.39 -2.52
C ILE A 83 -7.34 -8.03 -1.84
N HIS A 84 -7.52 -6.76 -1.50
CA HIS A 84 -8.82 -6.24 -1.04
C HIS A 84 -9.47 -5.44 -2.16
N ASP A 85 -10.58 -5.92 -2.70
CA ASP A 85 -11.43 -5.21 -3.64
C ASP A 85 -12.57 -4.54 -2.87
N PHE A 86 -12.41 -3.24 -2.60
CA PHE A 86 -13.39 -2.45 -1.85
C PHE A 86 -14.62 -2.10 -2.69
N GLN A 87 -14.53 -2.18 -4.02
CA GLN A 87 -15.69 -1.96 -4.88
C GLN A 87 -16.67 -3.15 -4.78
N ARG A 88 -16.15 -4.37 -4.74
CA ARG A 88 -16.94 -5.59 -4.61
C ARG A 88 -17.13 -6.06 -3.18
N GLY A 89 -16.35 -5.53 -2.23
CA GLY A 89 -16.37 -5.97 -0.84
C GLY A 89 -15.83 -7.39 -0.69
N LEU A 90 -14.73 -7.72 -1.38
CA LEU A 90 -14.12 -9.04 -1.38
C LEU A 90 -12.64 -8.99 -1.00
N THR A 91 -12.18 -10.01 -0.28
CA THR A 91 -10.76 -10.29 -0.07
C THR A 91 -10.39 -11.55 -0.82
N ALA A 92 -9.33 -11.50 -1.62
CA ALA A 92 -8.72 -12.67 -2.20
C ALA A 92 -7.36 -12.93 -1.52
N TYR A 93 -7.15 -14.16 -1.09
CA TYR A 93 -5.88 -14.68 -0.58
C TYR A 93 -5.34 -15.70 -1.58
N HIS A 94 -4.26 -15.35 -2.28
CA HIS A 94 -3.55 -16.28 -3.16
C HIS A 94 -2.35 -16.85 -2.41
N ASP A 95 -2.47 -18.11 -2.03
CA ASP A 95 -1.36 -18.90 -1.50
C ASP A 95 -0.41 -19.24 -2.63
N ILE A 96 0.80 -18.69 -2.58
CA ILE A 96 1.81 -18.83 -3.63
C ILE A 96 2.42 -20.25 -3.61
N SER A 97 2.51 -20.87 -2.43
CA SER A 97 3.07 -22.22 -2.26
C SER A 97 2.14 -23.29 -2.83
N LEU A 98 0.84 -23.16 -2.58
CA LEU A 98 -0.17 -24.12 -3.03
C LEU A 98 -0.75 -23.79 -4.41
N ASP A 99 -0.46 -22.61 -4.93
CA ASP A 99 -1.07 -22.02 -6.13
C ASP A 99 -2.60 -22.06 -6.08
N LYS A 100 -3.16 -21.59 -4.95
CA LYS A 100 -4.60 -21.59 -4.69
C LYS A 100 -5.09 -20.23 -4.24
N CYS A 101 -6.22 -19.82 -4.82
CA CYS A 101 -6.92 -18.60 -4.45
C CYS A 101 -8.15 -18.91 -3.60
N TYR A 102 -8.26 -18.24 -2.46
CA TYR A 102 -9.39 -18.28 -1.56
C TYR A 102 -10.05 -16.90 -1.55
N VAL A 103 -11.37 -16.85 -1.66
CA VAL A 103 -12.13 -15.58 -1.73
C VAL A 103 -13.13 -15.55 -0.58
N ILE A 104 -13.12 -14.46 0.17
CA ILE A 104 -14.03 -14.20 1.29
C ILE A 104 -14.64 -12.80 1.18
N GLU A 105 -15.73 -12.56 1.90
CA GLU A 105 -16.29 -11.21 2.04
C GLU A 105 -15.35 -10.32 2.86
N LEU A 106 -15.16 -9.08 2.40
CA LEU A 106 -14.32 -8.09 3.05
C LEU A 106 -15.06 -7.46 4.23
N ASN A 107 -14.44 -7.48 5.42
CA ASN A 107 -14.97 -6.78 6.57
C ASN A 107 -14.52 -5.30 6.58
N THR A 108 -15.37 -4.44 6.03
CA THR A 108 -15.10 -3.00 5.89
C THR A 108 -15.11 -2.22 7.21
N THR A 109 -15.47 -2.86 8.33
CA THR A 109 -15.37 -2.23 9.67
C THR A 109 -13.95 -2.32 10.23
N ILE A 110 -13.16 -3.28 9.74
CA ILE A 110 -11.78 -3.52 10.18
C ILE A 110 -10.80 -2.99 9.13
N VAL A 111 -11.04 -3.29 7.86
CA VAL A 111 -10.18 -2.87 6.75
C VAL A 111 -10.84 -1.68 6.04
N LEU A 112 -10.21 -0.51 6.14
CA LEU A 112 -10.72 0.73 5.56
C LEU A 112 -10.23 0.90 4.12
N PRO A 113 -11.05 1.44 3.21
CA PRO A 113 -10.64 1.70 1.84
C PRO A 113 -9.53 2.76 1.79
N PRO A 114 -8.61 2.68 0.82
CA PRO A 114 -7.44 3.53 0.81
C PRO A 114 -7.74 5.02 0.68
N ARG A 115 -8.85 5.41 0.02
CA ARG A 115 -9.29 6.81 -0.06
C ARG A 115 -9.57 7.39 1.33
N ASN A 116 -10.23 6.63 2.20
CA ASN A 116 -10.52 7.07 3.57
C ASN A 116 -9.24 7.16 4.41
N PHE A 117 -8.30 6.24 4.25
CA PHE A 117 -7.02 6.29 4.94
C PHE A 117 -6.15 7.47 4.46
N TRP A 118 -6.15 7.76 3.17
CA TRP A 118 -5.40 8.87 2.58
C TRP A 118 -5.92 10.24 3.02
N GLU A 119 -7.24 10.37 3.17
CA GLU A 119 -7.86 11.57 3.75
C GLU A 119 -7.48 11.79 5.24
N LEU A 120 -7.10 10.74 5.97
CA LEU A 120 -6.69 10.86 7.37
C LEU A 120 -5.21 11.23 7.55
N LEU A 121 -4.36 10.92 6.57
CA LEU A 121 -2.92 11.21 6.62
C LEU A 121 -2.56 12.61 6.10
N MET A 122 -3.49 13.31 5.47
CA MET A 122 -3.30 14.62 4.80
C MET A 122 -4.01 15.73 5.56
#